data_AF-A0A7Z9MIL1-F1
#
_entry.id   AF-A0A7Z9MIL1-F1
#
_cell.length_a   1.000
_cell.length_b   1.000
_cell.length_c   1.000
_cell.angle_alpha   90.00
_cell.angle_beta   90.00
_cell.angle_gamma   90.00
#
_symmetry.space_group_name_H-M   'P 1'
#
loop_
_entity.id
_entity.type
_entity.pdbx_description
1 polymer ?
#
loop_
_entity_poly.entity_id
_entity_poly.type
_entity_poly.pdbx_seq_one_letter_code
_entity_poly.pdbx_strand_id
1 'polypeptide(L)'
;MDEMYSARPDGLSGNEDCGQMSAWYVLSAMGFYSVTPGLPYYAIGTPIFDKVTINLEHRDKGMADGKKFTVEAKNISDENIYIQSATLNGEVYTKSFLLHEDMMKGGELLFEMGPSPNESWGNLESDRPKSEITANSLLPIPYINTVSNTFTDSLRIEMGGSL
;
A
#
# COMPACT_ATOMS: atom_id res chain seq x y z
N MET A 1 5.82 -14.22 7.69
CA MET A 1 4.80 -14.90 6.85
C MET A 1 4.78 -16.40 7.14
N ASP A 2 5.82 -16.92 7.78
CA ASP A 2 6.12 -18.35 7.88
C ASP A 2 5.38 -19.06 9.03
N GLU A 3 4.90 -18.29 10.02
CA GLU A 3 4.24 -18.85 11.20
C GLU A 3 2.71 -18.83 11.12
N MET A 4 2.13 -17.84 10.44
CA MET A 4 0.70 -17.52 10.51
C MET A 4 -0.09 -17.95 9.27
N TYR A 5 0.61 -18.51 8.27
CA TYR A 5 0.04 -18.98 7.01
C TYR A 5 0.65 -20.32 6.62
N SER A 6 -0.19 -21.30 6.28
CA SER A 6 0.23 -22.55 5.64
C SER A 6 -0.82 -23.07 4.67
N ALA A 7 -0.43 -23.99 3.78
CA ALA A 7 -1.32 -24.61 2.81
C ALA A 7 -2.24 -25.71 3.40
N ARG A 8 -2.22 -25.90 4.72
CA ARG A 8 -3.02 -26.91 5.42
C ARG A 8 -4.45 -26.42 5.64
N PRO A 9 -5.42 -27.32 5.86
CA PRO A 9 -6.80 -26.92 6.17
C PRO A 9 -6.95 -26.01 7.40
N ASP A 10 -6.01 -26.08 8.36
CA ASP A 10 -5.91 -25.27 9.57
C ASP A 10 -4.88 -24.13 9.44
N GLY A 11 -4.54 -23.75 8.21
CA GLY A 11 -3.35 -22.94 7.93
C GLY A 11 -3.45 -21.43 8.17
N LEU A 12 -4.60 -20.91 8.59
CA LEU A 12 -4.77 -19.49 8.91
C LEU A 12 -4.82 -19.29 10.42
N SER A 13 -4.12 -18.27 10.93
CA SER A 13 -4.11 -17.92 12.35
C SER A 13 -5.40 -17.29 12.87
N GLY A 14 -6.36 -16.98 11.99
CA GLY A 14 -7.62 -16.34 12.31
C GLY A 14 -8.65 -16.46 11.19
N ASN A 15 -9.74 -15.70 11.29
CA ASN A 15 -10.77 -15.65 10.25
C ASN A 15 -10.19 -15.13 8.92
N GLU A 16 -10.63 -15.72 7.81
CA GLU A 16 -10.17 -15.33 6.47
C GLU A 16 -10.66 -13.92 6.04
N ASP A 17 -11.77 -13.48 6.64
CA ASP A 17 -12.40 -12.17 6.45
C ASP A 17 -12.64 -11.79 4.98
N CYS A 18 -13.25 -12.72 4.25
CA CYS A 18 -13.77 -12.54 2.88
C CYS A 18 -12.72 -12.04 1.88
N GLY A 19 -11.50 -12.57 1.96
CA GLY A 19 -10.38 -12.22 1.09
C GLY A 19 -9.32 -11.35 1.74
N GLN A 20 -9.59 -10.75 2.91
CA GLN A 20 -8.69 -9.77 3.50
C GLN A 20 -7.35 -10.38 3.94
N MET A 21 -7.38 -11.51 4.65
CA MET A 21 -6.16 -12.20 5.08
C MET A 21 -5.37 -12.74 3.89
N SER A 22 -6.06 -13.29 2.89
CA SER A 22 -5.41 -13.77 1.66
C SER A 22 -4.78 -12.64 0.86
N ALA A 23 -5.48 -11.50 0.71
CA ALA A 23 -4.94 -10.33 0.02
C ALA A 23 -3.71 -9.75 0.74
N TRP A 24 -3.73 -9.75 2.07
CA TRP A 24 -2.57 -9.37 2.87
C TRP A 24 -1.35 -10.26 2.54
N TYR A 25 -1.54 -11.58 2.56
CA TYR A 25 -0.45 -12.51 2.26
C TYR A 25 0.08 -12.31 0.83
N VAL A 26 -0.81 -12.22 -0.16
CA VAL A 26 -0.42 -12.06 -1.57
C VAL A 26 0.39 -10.79 -1.79
N LEU A 27 -0.06 -9.64 -1.27
CA LEU A 27 0.66 -8.38 -1.41
C LEU A 27 2.01 -8.44 -0.67
N SER A 28 2.01 -8.86 0.60
CA SER A 28 3.24 -8.96 1.39
C SER A 28 4.26 -9.92 0.80
N ALA A 29 3.83 -11.04 0.23
CA ALA A 29 4.69 -12.01 -0.43
C ALA A 29 5.36 -11.45 -1.70
N MET A 30 4.68 -10.54 -2.40
CA MET A 30 5.27 -9.77 -3.51
C MET A 30 6.25 -8.68 -3.05
N GLY A 31 6.30 -8.38 -1.75
CA GLY A 31 7.23 -7.43 -1.15
C GLY A 31 6.70 -6.01 -1.01
N PHE A 32 5.39 -5.77 -1.11
CA PHE A 32 4.81 -4.44 -0.87
C PHE A 32 3.37 -4.51 -0.34
N TYR A 33 2.86 -3.41 0.24
CA TYR A 33 1.51 -3.37 0.81
C TYR A 33 0.87 -1.99 0.74
N SER A 34 -0.46 -1.93 0.58
CA SER A 34 -1.21 -0.67 0.61
C SER A 34 -1.60 -0.30 2.05
N VAL A 35 -0.71 0.41 2.74
CA VAL A 35 -0.91 0.81 4.15
C VAL A 35 -2.05 1.79 4.31
N THR A 36 -2.18 2.74 3.37
CA THR A 36 -3.20 3.79 3.39
C THR A 36 -4.03 3.73 2.10
N PRO A 37 -5.03 2.84 2.03
CA PRO A 37 -5.90 2.74 0.87
C PRO A 37 -6.50 4.10 0.49
N GLY A 38 -6.48 4.41 -0.81
CA GLY A 38 -6.87 5.73 -1.35
C GLY A 38 -5.69 6.62 -1.71
N LEU A 39 -4.50 6.38 -1.14
CA LEU A 39 -3.25 6.99 -1.61
C LEU A 39 -2.61 6.09 -2.69
N PRO A 40 -2.04 6.66 -3.78
CA PRO A 40 -1.54 5.91 -4.91
C PRO A 40 -0.11 5.38 -4.68
N TYR A 41 0.18 4.83 -3.51
CA TYR A 41 1.46 4.21 -3.21
C TYR A 41 1.31 2.91 -2.40
N TYR A 42 2.35 2.09 -2.47
CA TYR A 42 2.51 0.86 -1.71
C TYR A 42 3.79 0.96 -0.90
N ALA A 43 3.74 0.72 0.40
CA ALA A 43 4.95 0.61 1.22
C ALA A 43 5.70 -0.67 0.83
N ILE A 44 7.02 -0.59 0.65
CA ILE A 44 7.86 -1.75 0.35
C ILE A 44 8.18 -2.48 1.66
N GLY A 45 7.95 -3.79 1.64
CA GLY A 45 8.35 -4.73 2.69
C GLY A 45 9.55 -5.56 2.23
N THR A 46 9.47 -6.87 2.41
CA THR A 46 10.44 -7.82 1.86
C THR A 46 9.71 -8.87 1.02
N PRO A 47 10.10 -9.12 -0.24
CA PRO A 47 9.53 -10.20 -1.04
C PRO A 47 9.91 -11.57 -0.46
N ILE A 48 9.17 -12.63 -0.81
CA ILE A 48 9.52 -14.02 -0.43
C ILE A 48 9.79 -14.93 -1.63
N PHE A 49 9.54 -14.44 -2.84
CA PHE A 49 9.81 -15.16 -4.09
C PHE A 49 10.93 -14.48 -4.85
N ASP A 50 11.76 -15.27 -5.55
CA ASP A 50 12.81 -14.76 -6.44
C ASP A 50 12.24 -13.83 -7.51
N LYS A 51 11.04 -14.13 -8.02
CA LYS A 51 10.40 -13.37 -9.09
C LYS A 51 8.89 -13.50 -9.06
N VAL A 52 8.19 -12.38 -9.14
CA VAL A 52 6.74 -12.31 -9.34
C VAL A 52 6.44 -11.40 -10.52
N THR A 53 5.50 -11.81 -11.39
CA THR A 53 5.03 -10.99 -12.50
C THR A 53 3.52 -10.75 -12.39
N ILE A 54 3.14 -9.48 -12.34
CA ILE A 54 1.76 -9.01 -12.34
C ILE A 54 1.37 -8.69 -13.77
N ASN A 55 0.32 -9.35 -14.28
CA ASN A 55 -0.30 -8.97 -15.55
C ASN A 55 -1.29 -7.84 -15.27
N LEU A 56 -1.02 -6.66 -15.81
CA LEU A 56 -1.77 -5.45 -15.53
C LEU A 56 -2.96 -5.32 -16.48
N GLU A 57 -4.13 -5.07 -15.92
CA GLU A 57 -5.31 -4.69 -16.68
C GLU A 57 -5.36 -3.17 -16.87
N HIS A 58 -5.62 -2.71 -18.09
CA HIS A 58 -5.87 -1.30 -18.36
C HIS A 58 -7.37 -1.08 -18.59
N ARG A 59 -7.95 -0.13 -17.84
CA ARG A 59 -9.37 0.24 -17.98
C ARG A 59 -9.60 1.31 -19.06
N ASP A 60 -8.56 2.01 -19.48
CA ASP A 60 -8.65 3.03 -20.52
C ASP A 60 -8.66 2.38 -21.91
N LYS A 61 -9.76 2.60 -22.64
CA LYS A 61 -9.93 2.22 -24.05
C LYS A 61 -8.94 3.00 -24.93
N GLY A 62 -7.67 2.59 -24.95
CA GLY A 62 -6.61 3.24 -25.70
C GLY A 62 -5.19 2.92 -25.21
N MET A 63 -5.03 2.40 -23.99
CA MET A 63 -3.75 1.81 -23.56
C MET A 63 -3.72 0.34 -23.98
N ALA A 64 -2.57 -0.12 -24.47
CA ALA A 64 -2.40 -1.51 -24.87
C ALA A 64 -2.63 -2.44 -23.66
N ASP A 65 -3.55 -3.39 -23.81
CA ASP A 65 -3.72 -4.50 -22.88
C ASP A 65 -2.43 -5.32 -22.79
N GLY A 66 -2.16 -5.92 -21.62
CA GLY A 66 -1.09 -6.91 -21.47
C GLY A 66 0.26 -6.38 -21.02
N LYS A 67 0.32 -5.18 -20.43
CA LYS A 67 1.54 -4.76 -19.72
C LYS A 67 1.80 -5.69 -18.52
N LYS A 68 3.08 -5.87 -18.22
CA LYS A 68 3.54 -6.67 -17.09
C LYS A 68 4.40 -5.83 -16.20
N PHE A 69 4.23 -6.00 -14.90
CA PHE A 69 5.15 -5.46 -13.90
C PHE A 69 5.78 -6.62 -13.15
N THR A 70 7.10 -6.66 -13.10
CA THR A 70 7.85 -7.73 -12.45
C THR A 70 8.51 -7.18 -11.19
N VAL A 71 8.40 -7.92 -10.10
CA VAL A 71 9.24 -7.74 -8.91
C VAL A 71 10.22 -8.91 -8.89
N GLU A 72 11.52 -8.63 -8.92
CA GLU A 72 12.58 -9.63 -8.85
C GLU A 72 13.46 -9.36 -7.63
N ALA A 73 13.82 -10.41 -6.89
CA ALA A 73 14.63 -10.34 -5.68
C ALA A 73 15.86 -11.24 -5.85
N LYS A 74 16.99 -10.64 -6.21
CA LYS A 74 18.25 -11.37 -6.37
C LYS A 74 18.83 -11.72 -5.02
N ASN A 75 19.38 -12.93 -4.95
CA ASN A 75 20.03 -13.48 -3.77
C ASN A 75 19.09 -13.66 -2.57
N ILE A 76 17.76 -13.66 -2.76
CA ILE A 76 16.84 -13.96 -1.66
C ILE A 76 17.06 -15.38 -1.13
N SER A 77 17.04 -15.53 0.18
CA SER A 77 17.12 -16.82 0.87
C SER A 77 16.57 -16.67 2.29
N ASP A 78 16.55 -17.76 3.04
CA ASP A 78 16.20 -17.76 4.47
C ASP A 78 17.14 -16.86 5.30
N GLU A 79 18.38 -16.67 4.85
CA GLU A 79 19.33 -15.72 5.45
C GLU A 79 19.22 -14.31 4.86
N ASN A 80 19.03 -14.20 3.53
CA ASN A 80 19.08 -12.94 2.81
C ASN A 80 17.70 -12.28 2.71
N ILE A 81 17.25 -11.71 3.83
CA ILE A 81 15.90 -11.12 3.96
C ILE A 81 15.87 -9.58 3.88
N TYR A 82 17.02 -8.92 3.81
CA TYR A 82 17.13 -7.46 3.82
C TYR A 82 17.45 -6.89 2.44
N ILE A 83 16.71 -5.86 2.02
CA ILE A 83 16.98 -5.12 0.79
C ILE A 83 18.28 -4.32 0.94
N GLN A 84 19.23 -4.56 0.05
CA GLN A 84 20.50 -3.84 -0.03
C GLN A 84 20.42 -2.69 -1.03
N SER A 85 19.74 -2.88 -2.15
CA SER A 85 19.48 -1.84 -3.14
C SER A 85 18.29 -2.22 -4.00
N ALA A 86 17.77 -1.24 -4.75
CA ALA A 86 16.73 -1.48 -5.73
C ALA A 86 17.00 -0.70 -7.02
N THR A 87 16.51 -1.23 -8.15
CA THR A 87 16.36 -0.47 -9.39
C THR A 87 14.92 -0.58 -9.90
N LEU A 88 14.44 0.49 -10.50
CA LEU A 88 13.15 0.53 -11.18
C LEU A 88 13.42 0.80 -12.65
N ASN A 89 13.15 -0.18 -13.50
CA ASN A 89 13.44 -0.14 -14.93
C ASN A 89 14.91 0.17 -15.26
N GLY A 90 15.83 -0.37 -14.46
CA GLY A 90 17.28 -0.18 -14.60
C GLY A 90 17.84 1.08 -13.93
N GLU A 91 16.99 2.01 -13.49
CA GLU A 91 17.40 3.23 -12.80
C GLU A 91 17.46 3.01 -11.28
N VAL A 92 18.42 3.66 -10.61
CA VAL A 92 18.59 3.57 -9.15
C VAL A 92 17.30 3.98 -8.44
N TYR A 93 16.82 3.12 -7.54
CA TYR A 93 15.60 3.32 -6.79
C TYR A 93 15.87 3.27 -5.28
N THR A 94 15.66 4.40 -4.60
CA THR A 94 15.96 4.56 -3.16
C THR A 94 14.72 4.62 -2.29
N LYS A 95 13.52 4.77 -2.88
CA LYS A 95 12.27 4.96 -2.13
C LYS A 95 11.84 3.66 -1.47
N SER A 96 11.41 3.74 -0.22
CA SER A 96 10.79 2.65 0.55
C SER A 96 9.29 2.45 0.24
N PHE A 97 8.82 3.03 -0.86
CA PHE A 97 7.45 2.90 -1.36
C PHE A 97 7.45 2.90 -2.88
N LEU A 98 6.51 2.20 -3.49
CA LEU A 98 6.27 2.15 -4.93
C LEU A 98 5.02 2.96 -5.28
N LEU A 99 5.11 3.83 -6.30
CA LEU A 99 3.94 4.55 -6.80
C LEU A 99 3.09 3.65 -7.69
N HIS A 100 1.76 3.75 -7.54
CA HIS A 100 0.81 3.01 -8.37
C HIS A 100 0.98 3.35 -9.85
N GLU A 101 1.20 4.62 -10.19
CA GLU A 101 1.43 5.04 -11.57
C GLU A 101 2.68 4.38 -12.19
N ASP A 102 3.75 4.24 -11.42
CA ASP A 102 4.99 3.61 -11.89
C ASP A 102 4.80 2.10 -12.12
N MET A 103 4.05 1.44 -11.23
CA MET A 103 3.64 0.05 -11.44
C MET A 103 2.80 -0.09 -12.72
N MET A 104 1.81 0.78 -12.93
CA MET A 104 0.92 0.74 -14.09
C MET A 104 1.61 1.07 -15.42
N LYS A 105 2.81 1.67 -15.40
CA LYS A 105 3.64 1.81 -16.62
C LYS A 105 4.20 0.45 -17.08
N GLY A 106 4.22 -0.56 -16.21
CA GLY A 106 4.86 -1.85 -16.42
C GLY A 106 6.37 -1.80 -16.18
N GLY A 107 7.05 -2.89 -16.52
CA GLY A 107 8.50 -3.01 -16.40
C GLY A 107 8.92 -3.86 -15.20
N GLU A 108 9.99 -3.45 -14.51
CA GLU A 108 10.65 -4.26 -13.50
C GLU A 108 11.13 -3.43 -12.30
N LEU A 109 10.83 -3.91 -11.10
CA LEU A 109 11.45 -3.52 -9.84
C LEU A 109 12.37 -4.65 -9.40
N LEU A 110 13.67 -4.40 -9.40
CA LEU A 110 14.69 -5.37 -9.02
C LEU A 110 15.27 -5.01 -7.66
N PHE A 111 15.26 -5.94 -6.73
CA PHE A 111 15.93 -5.86 -5.44
C PHE A 111 17.21 -6.70 -5.44
N GLU A 112 18.27 -6.19 -4.81
CA GLU A 112 19.41 -6.99 -4.38
C GLU A 112 19.24 -7.27 -2.88
N MET A 113 19.17 -8.54 -2.48
CA MET A 113 18.95 -8.98 -1.11
C MET A 113 20.27 -9.31 -0.40
N GLY A 114 20.27 -9.25 0.92
CA GLY A 114 21.43 -9.57 1.75
C GLY A 114 21.07 -9.91 3.20
N PRO A 115 22.05 -10.40 3.98
CA PRO A 115 21.80 -11.00 5.29
C PRO A 115 21.73 -9.99 6.44
N SER A 116 22.07 -8.73 6.19
CA SER A 116 22.11 -7.66 7.19
C SER A 116 21.35 -6.42 6.73
N PRO A 117 20.76 -5.63 7.64
CA PRO A 117 20.11 -4.37 7.29
C PRO A 117 21.07 -3.41 6.56
N ASN A 118 20.59 -2.77 5.49
CA ASN A 118 21.27 -1.61 4.91
C ASN A 118 20.67 -0.32 5.48
N GLU A 119 21.43 0.39 6.32
CA GLU A 119 21.00 1.65 6.94
C GLU A 119 20.96 2.85 5.98
N SER A 120 21.48 2.70 4.76
CA SER A 120 21.56 3.77 3.76
C SER A 120 20.40 3.79 2.76
N TRP A 121 19.75 2.65 2.51
CA TRP A 121 18.65 2.56 1.55
C TRP A 121 17.31 2.90 2.21
N GLY A 122 16.43 3.66 1.52
CA GLY A 122 15.12 4.02 2.07
C GLY A 122 15.13 4.99 3.26
N ASN A 123 16.29 5.55 3.62
CA ASN A 123 16.46 6.32 4.85
C ASN A 123 16.17 7.83 4.66
N LEU A 124 16.44 8.42 3.48
CA LEU A 124 16.24 9.85 3.30
C LEU A 124 14.76 10.24 3.48
N GLU A 125 14.50 11.46 3.95
CA GLU A 125 13.13 11.95 4.16
C GLU A 125 12.28 11.88 2.89
N SER A 126 12.88 12.12 1.72
CA SER A 126 12.24 11.98 0.41
C SER A 126 11.93 10.54 -0.02
N ASP A 127 12.59 9.56 0.61
CA ASP A 127 12.45 8.13 0.30
C ASP A 127 11.42 7.44 1.18
N ARG A 128 10.84 8.14 2.15
CA ARG A 128 9.82 7.62 3.07
C ARG A 128 8.41 7.92 2.53
N PRO A 129 7.40 7.06 2.80
CA PRO A 129 6.01 7.40 2.52
C PRO A 129 5.62 8.69 3.23
N LYS A 130 5.02 9.63 2.50
CA LYS A 130 4.51 10.86 3.11
C LYS A 130 3.17 10.62 3.79
N SER A 131 3.07 11.08 5.02
CA SER A 131 1.81 11.25 5.75
C SER A 131 1.72 12.71 6.16
N GLU A 132 0.96 13.49 5.41
CA GLU A 132 0.80 14.93 5.66
C GLU A 132 -0.66 15.34 5.54
N ILE A 133 -1.09 16.25 6.42
CA ILE A 133 -2.37 16.96 6.30
C ILE A 133 -2.04 18.31 5.65
N THR A 134 -2.22 18.40 4.34
CA THR A 134 -1.98 19.64 3.57
C THR A 134 -3.17 20.59 3.61
N ALA A 135 -4.37 20.03 3.76
CA ALA A 135 -5.61 20.79 3.88
C ALA A 135 -6.01 20.95 5.35
N ASN A 136 -5.56 22.02 5.98
CA ASN A 136 -6.25 22.55 7.17
C ASN A 136 -7.54 23.25 6.73
N SER A 137 -8.51 22.47 6.29
CA SER A 137 -9.90 22.87 6.45
C SER A 137 -10.40 22.08 7.65
N LEU A 138 -10.24 22.65 8.84
CA LEU A 138 -11.12 22.27 9.94
C LEU A 138 -12.52 22.57 9.43
N LEU A 139 -13.17 21.56 8.87
CA LEU A 139 -14.58 21.67 8.56
C LEU A 139 -15.26 21.84 9.91
N PRO A 140 -15.88 23.00 10.19
CA PRO A 140 -16.56 23.18 11.46
C PRO A 140 -17.56 22.05 11.62
N ILE A 141 -17.56 21.37 12.77
CA ILE A 141 -18.57 20.35 13.05
C ILE A 141 -19.91 21.10 13.07
N PRO A 142 -20.84 20.81 12.14
CA PRO A 142 -22.10 21.50 12.11
C PRO A 142 -22.87 21.12 13.38
N TYR A 143 -23.41 22.11 14.06
CA TYR A 143 -24.32 21.89 15.19
C TYR A 143 -25.69 22.44 14.86
N ILE A 144 -26.71 21.79 15.40
CA ILE A 144 -28.10 22.22 15.26
C ILE A 144 -28.39 23.18 16.40
N ASN A 145 -28.67 24.43 16.06
CA ASN A 145 -29.24 25.39 16.99
C ASN A 145 -30.77 25.28 16.94
N THR A 146 -31.34 24.78 18.03
CA THR A 146 -32.78 24.58 18.17
C THR A 146 -33.23 24.86 19.60
N VAL A 147 -34.45 25.37 19.74
CA VAL A 147 -35.09 25.59 21.05
C VAL A 147 -35.67 24.31 21.66
N SER A 148 -35.80 23.24 20.86
CA SER A 148 -36.36 21.96 21.28
C SER A 148 -35.82 20.81 20.44
N ASN A 149 -35.72 19.62 21.04
CA ASN A 149 -35.37 18.39 20.34
C ASN A 149 -36.61 17.64 19.80
N THR A 150 -37.81 18.20 19.98
CA THR A 150 -39.09 17.58 19.58
C THR A 150 -40.08 18.63 19.05
N PHE A 151 -40.95 18.22 18.11
CA PHE A 151 -42.04 19.04 17.58
C PHE A 151 -43.18 18.15 17.07
N THR A 152 -44.40 18.69 17.04
CA THR A 152 -45.61 17.95 16.62
C THR A 152 -46.08 18.32 15.22
N ASP A 153 -45.80 19.54 14.75
CA ASP A 153 -46.29 20.04 13.47
C ASP A 153 -45.13 20.57 12.59
N SER A 154 -44.44 21.62 13.04
CA SER A 154 -43.19 22.07 12.42
C SER A 154 -42.24 22.72 13.42
N LEU A 155 -40.94 22.64 13.13
CA LEU A 155 -39.88 23.31 13.88
C LEU A 155 -38.83 23.82 12.91
N ARG A 156 -38.53 25.12 13.00
CA ARG A 156 -37.43 25.72 12.27
C ARG A 156 -36.16 25.52 13.07
N ILE A 157 -35.17 24.91 12.43
CA ILE A 157 -33.82 24.73 12.97
C ILE A 157 -32.84 25.60 12.22
N GLU A 158 -31.79 26.03 12.89
CA GLU A 158 -30.64 26.70 12.27
C GLU A 158 -29.41 25.80 12.40
N MET A 159 -28.60 25.73 11.34
CA MET A 159 -27.32 25.03 11.38
C MET A 159 -26.20 26.06 11.57
N GLY A 160 -25.42 25.90 12.63
CA GLY A 160 -24.22 26.67 12.89
C GLY A 160 -22.97 25.84 12.58
N GLY A 161 -21.83 26.51 12.38
CA GLY A 161 -20.51 25.89 12.32
C GLY A 161 -19.61 26.48 13.41
N SER A 162 -18.86 25.62 14.12
CA SER A 162 -17.87 26.08 15.10
C SER A 162 -16.53 26.44 14.41
N LEU A 163 -16.20 27.73 14.37
CA LEU A 163 -14.82 28.22 14.21
C LEU A 163 -14.49 29.13 15.40
#